data_AF-A0A830B626-F1
#
_entry.id   AF-A0A830B626-F1
#
_cell.length_a   1.000
_cell.length_b   1.000
_cell.length_c   1.000
_cell.angle_alpha   90.00
_cell.angle_beta   90.00
_cell.angle_gamma   90.00
#
_symmetry.space_group_name_H-M   'P 1'
#
loop_
_entity.id
_entity.type
_entity.pdbx_description
1 polymer ?
#
loop_
_entity_poly.entity_id
_entity_poly.type
_entity_poly.pdbx_seq_one_letter_code
_entity_poly.pdbx_strand_id
1 'polypeptide(L)'
;MAKFREEMVVQKAKETELNKTIHITEESMLAKQMLATMSHEIRSPLSGVMSMAEILSTTNLDKEQIQLLKVLLSSGDLVLELINNIIDLSKVESGATFSN
;
A
#
# COMPACT_ATOMS: atom_id res chain seq x y z
N MET A 1 -9.63 -4.09 52.08
CA MET A 1 -9.16 -2.75 51.62
C MET A 1 -7.86 -2.80 50.83
N ALA A 2 -6.82 -3.57 51.21
CA ALA A 2 -5.59 -3.70 50.41
C ALA A 2 -5.82 -4.48 49.09
N LYS A 3 -6.45 -5.66 49.17
CA LYS A 3 -6.75 -6.53 48.02
C LYS A 3 -7.56 -5.85 46.91
N PHE A 4 -8.59 -5.09 47.27
CA PHE A 4 -9.41 -4.32 46.31
C PHE A 4 -8.61 -3.22 45.59
N ARG A 5 -7.66 -2.59 46.30
CA ARG A 5 -6.79 -1.56 45.73
C ARG A 5 -5.80 -2.16 44.74
N GLU A 6 -5.26 -3.34 45.06
CA GLU A 6 -4.39 -4.12 44.18
C GLU A 6 -5.15 -4.57 42.91
N GLU A 7 -6.35 -5.11 43.06
CA GLU A 7 -7.23 -5.47 41.93
C GLU A 7 -7.55 -4.27 41.02
N MET A 8 -7.85 -3.09 41.59
CA MET A 8 -8.06 -1.86 40.80
C MET A 8 -6.80 -1.40 40.05
N VAL A 9 -5.61 -1.52 40.66
CA VAL A 9 -4.34 -1.16 40.01
C VAL A 9 -4.06 -2.10 38.83
N VAL A 10 -4.26 -3.40 39.01
CA VAL A 10 -4.11 -4.40 37.94
C VAL A 10 -5.10 -4.13 36.80
N GLN A 11 -6.36 -3.85 37.12
CA GLN A 11 -7.39 -3.55 36.12
C GLN A 11 -7.04 -2.29 35.31
N LYS A 12 -6.59 -1.22 35.98
CA LYS A 12 -6.21 0.04 35.32
C LYS A 12 -4.95 -0.10 34.45
N ALA A 13 -3.99 -0.93 34.88
CA ALA A 13 -2.83 -1.26 34.06
C ALA A 13 -3.23 -2.02 32.79
N LYS A 14 -4.13 -3.01 32.92
CA LYS A 14 -4.68 -3.75 31.76
C LYS A 14 -5.45 -2.85 30.80
N GLU A 15 -6.24 -1.91 31.30
CA GLU A 15 -6.95 -0.92 30.48
C GLU A 15 -5.98 0.01 29.74
N THR A 16 -4.91 0.43 30.40
CA THR A 16 -3.87 1.29 29.79
C THR A 16 -3.14 0.56 28.67
N GLU A 17 -2.73 -0.69 28.90
CA GLU A 17 -2.09 -1.52 27.87
C GLU A 17 -3.05 -1.80 26.69
N LEU A 18 -4.32 -2.09 26.97
CA LEU A 18 -5.33 -2.28 25.92
C LEU A 18 -5.48 -1.02 25.05
N ASN A 19 -5.64 0.14 25.67
CA ASN A 19 -5.76 1.42 24.95
C ASN A 19 -4.52 1.72 24.11
N LYS A 20 -3.33 1.39 24.62
CA LYS A 20 -2.07 1.54 23.88
C LYS A 20 -2.03 0.60 22.67
N THR A 21 -2.43 -0.65 22.81
CA THR A 21 -2.51 -1.59 21.69
C THR A 21 -3.51 -1.11 20.64
N ILE A 22 -4.71 -0.65 21.06
CA ILE A 22 -5.72 -0.09 20.15
C ILE A 22 -5.15 1.08 19.35
N HIS A 23 -4.50 2.03 20.01
CA HIS A 23 -3.92 3.18 19.34
C HIS A 23 -2.87 2.78 18.30
N ILE A 24 -1.95 1.87 18.65
CA ILE A 24 -0.93 1.35 17.71
C ILE A 24 -1.60 0.67 16.52
N THR A 25 -2.67 -0.10 16.74
CA THR A 25 -3.40 -0.75 15.66
C THR A 25 -4.11 0.25 14.75
N GLU A 26 -4.73 1.29 15.31
CA GLU A 26 -5.40 2.35 14.54
C GLU A 26 -4.40 3.13 13.68
N GLU A 27 -3.24 3.51 14.24
CA GLU A 27 -2.18 4.18 13.49
C GLU A 27 -1.63 3.31 12.36
N SER A 28 -1.42 2.02 12.63
CA SER A 28 -0.99 1.05 11.61
C SER A 28 -2.03 0.91 10.48
N MET A 29 -3.31 0.80 10.83
CA MET A 29 -4.39 0.70 9.84
C MET A 29 -4.49 1.97 8.99
N LEU A 30 -4.38 3.15 9.60
CA LEU A 30 -4.39 4.42 8.88
C LEU A 30 -3.22 4.51 7.89
N ALA A 31 -2.01 4.17 8.33
CA ALA A 31 -0.82 4.17 7.48
C ALA A 31 -0.99 3.22 6.27
N LYS A 32 -1.56 2.03 6.48
CA LYS A 32 -1.86 1.08 5.39
C LYS A 32 -2.89 1.62 4.41
N GLN A 33 -3.96 2.23 4.92
CA GLN A 33 -4.99 2.86 4.08
C GLN A 33 -4.38 3.98 3.22
N MET A 34 -3.50 4.80 3.81
CA MET A 34 -2.79 5.85 3.07
C MET A 34 -1.90 5.27 1.96
N LEU A 35 -1.14 4.21 2.24
CA LEU A 35 -0.30 3.53 1.24
C LEU A 35 -1.13 2.97 0.09
N ALA A 36 -2.27 2.35 0.38
CA ALA A 36 -3.19 1.84 -0.63
C ALA A 36 -3.73 2.98 -1.52
N THR A 37 -4.21 4.07 -0.91
CA THR A 37 -4.72 5.24 -1.63
C THR A 37 -3.66 5.86 -2.53
N MET A 38 -2.47 6.13 -2.01
CA MET A 38 -1.36 6.70 -2.79
C MET A 38 -0.98 5.79 -3.96
N SER A 39 -0.96 4.46 -3.74
CA SER A 39 -0.67 3.49 -4.79
C SER A 39 -1.70 3.52 -5.91
N HIS A 40 -2.99 3.66 -5.58
CA HIS A 40 -4.05 3.82 -6.58
C HIS A 40 -3.92 5.13 -7.37
N GLU A 41 -3.63 6.23 -6.68
CA GLU A 41 -3.46 7.55 -7.27
C GLU A 41 -2.24 7.64 -8.19
N ILE A 42 -1.16 6.90 -7.89
CA ILE A 42 0.03 6.81 -8.76
C ILE A 42 -0.22 5.85 -9.93
N ARG A 43 -0.91 4.73 -9.71
CA ARG A 43 -1.19 3.74 -10.77
C ARG A 43 -1.95 4.37 -11.94
N SER A 44 -2.98 5.17 -11.66
CA SER A 44 -3.84 5.75 -12.69
C SER A 44 -3.09 6.59 -13.75
N PRO A 45 -2.30 7.63 -13.38
CA PRO A 45 -1.52 8.40 -14.35
C PRO A 45 -0.44 7.54 -15.03
N LEU A 46 0.19 6.60 -14.31
CA LEU A 46 1.17 5.70 -14.91
C LEU A 46 0.57 4.80 -15.99
N SER A 47 -0.60 4.21 -15.74
CA SER A 47 -1.32 3.44 -16.75
C SER A 47 -1.68 4.29 -17.98
N GLY A 48 -1.97 5.57 -17.77
CA GLY A 48 -2.13 6.54 -18.87
C GLY A 48 -0.84 6.71 -19.68
N VAL A 49 0.30 6.92 -19.02
CA VAL A 49 1.61 7.02 -19.71
C VAL A 49 1.94 5.75 -20.49
N MET A 50 1.68 4.58 -19.90
CA MET A 50 1.93 3.29 -20.54
C MET A 50 1.04 3.07 -21.76
N SER A 51 -0.26 3.37 -21.67
CA SER A 51 -1.16 3.27 -22.81
C SER A 51 -0.74 4.20 -23.96
N MET A 52 -0.27 5.42 -23.64
CA MET A 52 0.26 6.35 -24.64
C MET A 52 1.56 5.85 -25.27
N ALA A 53 2.44 5.21 -24.48
CA ALA A 53 3.65 4.57 -24.98
C ALA A 53 3.34 3.36 -25.88
N GLU A 54 2.33 2.55 -25.54
CA GLU A 54 1.83 1.46 -26.38
C GLU A 54 1.28 1.99 -27.71
N ILE A 55 0.47 3.06 -27.69
CA ILE A 55 -0.01 3.70 -28.91
C ILE A 55 1.18 4.22 -29.74
N LEU A 56 2.15 4.88 -29.11
CA LEU A 56 3.35 5.39 -29.79
C LEU A 56 4.14 4.25 -30.46
N SER A 57 4.16 3.06 -29.86
CA SER A 57 4.83 1.87 -30.41
C SER A 57 4.25 1.41 -31.76
N THR A 58 3.02 1.81 -32.07
CA THR A 58 2.35 1.49 -33.34
C THR A 58 2.61 2.51 -34.45
N THR A 59 3.36 3.59 -34.15
CA THR A 59 3.68 4.67 -35.09
C THR A 59 5.03 4.44 -35.80
N ASN A 60 5.33 5.24 -36.82
CA ASN A 60 6.65 5.20 -37.46
C ASN A 60 7.71 5.84 -36.57
N LEU A 61 8.54 5.00 -35.97
CA LEU A 61 9.65 5.41 -35.10
C LEU A 61 10.99 5.10 -35.76
N ASP A 62 11.96 5.99 -35.57
CA ASP A 62 13.35 5.72 -35.92
C ASP A 62 14.03 4.81 -34.88
N LYS A 63 15.28 4.40 -35.15
CA LYS A 63 16.03 3.47 -34.29
C LYS A 63 16.26 4.01 -32.88
N GLU A 64 16.50 5.32 -32.75
CA GLU A 64 16.77 5.95 -31.46
C GLU A 64 15.48 6.04 -30.64
N GLN A 65 14.38 6.44 -31.28
CA GLN A 65 13.05 6.49 -30.68
C GLN A 65 12.57 5.11 -30.21
N ILE A 66 12.82 4.05 -30.98
CA ILE A 66 12.51 2.67 -30.55
C ILE A 66 13.27 2.31 -29.27
N GLN A 67 14.54 2.67 -29.17
CA GLN A 67 15.35 2.36 -27.99
C GLN A 67 14.86 3.13 -26.75
N LEU A 68 14.53 4.41 -26.92
CA LEU A 68 13.94 5.23 -25.85
C LEU A 68 12.59 4.66 -25.39
N LEU A 69 11.74 4.27 -26.34
CA LEU A 69 10.43 3.70 -26.04
C LEU A 69 10.54 2.37 -25.28
N LYS A 70 11.49 1.51 -25.62
CA LYS A 70 11.78 0.27 -24.87
C LYS A 70 12.16 0.55 -23.42
N VAL A 71 13.04 1.53 -23.20
CA VAL A 71 13.46 1.92 -21.85
C VAL A 71 12.25 2.45 -21.07
N LEU A 72 11.44 3.32 -21.67
CA LEU A 72 10.22 3.85 -21.08
C LEU A 72 9.27 2.73 -20.64
N LEU A 73 8.92 1.81 -21.55
CA LEU A 73 8.01 0.70 -21.27
C LEU A 73 8.55 -0.20 -20.14
N SER A 74 9.82 -0.62 -20.23
CA SER A 74 10.44 -1.46 -19.20
C SER A 74 10.49 -0.78 -17.82
N SER A 75 10.67 0.54 -17.80
CA SER A 75 10.68 1.31 -16.56
C SER A 75 9.27 1.42 -15.98
N GLY A 76 8.26 1.62 -16.82
CA GLY A 76 6.87 1.66 -16.39
C GLY A 76 6.37 0.32 -15.83
N ASP A 77 6.77 -0.79 -16.46
CA ASP A 77 6.49 -2.14 -15.94
C ASP A 77 7.11 -2.36 -14.56
N LEU A 78 8.37 -1.95 -14.36
CA LEU A 78 9.04 -2.02 -13.07
C LEU A 78 8.32 -1.17 -12.01
N VAL A 79 7.87 0.04 -12.35
CA VAL A 79 7.11 0.89 -11.42
C VAL A 79 5.76 0.26 -11.08
N LEU A 80 5.07 -0.36 -12.04
CA LEU A 80 3.81 -1.08 -11.77
C LEU A 80 4.03 -2.25 -10.81
N GLU A 81 5.12 -3.00 -10.97
CA GLU A 81 5.49 -4.08 -10.04
C GLU A 81 5.72 -3.55 -8.61
N LEU A 82 6.47 -2.46 -8.47
CA LEU A 82 6.71 -1.81 -7.18
C LEU A 82 5.40 -1.33 -6.52
N ILE A 83 4.50 -0.71 -7.31
CA ILE A 83 3.18 -0.29 -6.84
C ILE A 83 2.37 -1.50 -6.35
N ASN A 84 2.40 -2.61 -7.08
CA ASN A 84 1.69 -3.84 -6.69
C ASN A 84 2.21 -4.37 -5.35
N ASN A 85 3.54 -4.38 -5.16
CA ASN A 85 4.14 -4.82 -3.90
C ASN A 85 3.75 -3.94 -2.71
N ILE A 86 3.64 -2.61 -2.91
CA ILE A 86 3.15 -1.69 -1.85
C ILE A 86 1.68 -1.95 -1.52
N ILE A 87 0.85 -2.21 -2.54
CA ILE A 87 -0.56 -2.56 -2.34
C ILE A 87 -0.66 -3.88 -1.55
N ASP A 88 0.13 -4.88 -1.88
CA ASP A 88 0.09 -6.16 -1.15
C ASP A 88 0.54 -5.98 0.31
N LEU A 89 1.58 -5.17 0.57
CA LEU A 89 1.97 -4.80 1.94
C LEU A 89 0.83 -4.14 2.72
N SER A 90 0.04 -3.28 2.07
CA SER A 90 -1.13 -2.66 2.72
C SER A 90 -2.24 -3.68 3.07
N LYS A 91 -2.29 -4.83 2.39
CA LYS A 91 -3.31 -5.88 2.56
C LYS A 91 -2.93 -6.98 3.56
N VAL A 92 -1.66 -7.20 3.86
CA VAL A 92 -1.13 -8.39 4.60
C VAL A 92 -1.67 -8.58 6.04
N GLU A 93 -2.46 -7.65 6.60
CA GLU A 93 -3.18 -7.87 7.87
C GLU A 93 -4.71 -7.78 7.77
N SER A 94 -5.27 -7.59 6.58
CA SER A 94 -6.71 -7.75 6.34
C SER A 94 -7.05 -9.25 6.22
N GLY A 95 -6.76 -10.00 7.28
CA GLY A 95 -7.13 -11.41 7.41
C GLY A 95 -8.65 -11.57 7.44
N ALA A 96 -9.27 -11.56 6.27
CA ALA A 96 -10.63 -12.02 6.00
C ALA A 96 -10.87 -12.10 4.49
N THR A 97 -10.11 -12.96 3.80
CA THR A 97 -10.65 -13.60 2.59
C THR A 97 -11.80 -14.51 3.03
N PHE A 98 -12.99 -13.94 3.21
CA PHE A 98 -14.23 -14.71 3.08
C PHE A 98 -14.42 -14.96 1.58
N SER A 99 -13.88 -16.08 1.12
CA SER A 99 -14.26 -16.70 -0.14
C SER A 99 -15.23 -17.82 0.21
N ASN A 100 -16.54 -17.54 0.08
CA ASN A 100 -17.59 -18.56 -0.06
C ASN A 100 -17.65 -18.99 -1.53
#